data_AF-A0A838PX93-F1
#
_entry.id   AF-A0A838PX93-F1
#
_cell.length_a   1.000
_cell.length_b   1.000
_cell.length_c   1.000
_cell.angle_alpha   90.00
_cell.angle_beta   90.00
_cell.angle_gamma   90.00
#
_symmetry.space_group_name_H-M   'P 1'
#
loop_
_entity.id
_entity.type
_entity.pdbx_description
1 polymer ?
#
loop_
_entity_poly.entity_id
_entity_poly.type
_entity_poly.pdbx_seq_one_letter_code
_entity_poly.pdbx_strand_id
1 'polypeptide(L)'
;MATRRRRLQVLLDEERFAHLEHLVRQRPTTVAALVRDALDRTYWQGPASDGAADRFLAREPLELGSWEEAKRQIEDSLAGRAQP
;
A
#
# COMPACT_ATOMS: atom_id res chain seq x y z
N MET A 1 -4.35 -8.07 -11.78
CA MET A 1 -5.59 -8.76 -11.39
C MET A 1 -6.64 -7.73 -11.02
N ALA A 2 -7.88 -7.84 -11.50
CA ALA A 2 -8.92 -6.88 -11.17
C ALA A 2 -9.30 -6.99 -9.67
N THR A 3 -9.13 -5.91 -8.92
CA THR A 3 -9.52 -5.85 -7.50
C THR A 3 -11.04 -5.94 -7.39
N ARG A 4 -11.57 -7.08 -6.94
CA ARG A 4 -13.01 -7.25 -6.73
C ARG A 4 -13.46 -6.39 -5.55
N ARG A 5 -14.17 -5.29 -5.83
CA ARG A 5 -14.85 -4.50 -4.80
C ARG A 5 -16.22 -5.11 -4.50
N ARG A 6 -16.56 -5.26 -3.22
CA ARG A 6 -17.89 -5.68 -2.75
C ARG A 6 -18.56 -4.49 -2.07
N ARG A 7 -19.87 -4.34 -2.23
CA ARG A 7 -20.66 -3.32 -1.52
C ARG A 7 -21.08 -3.87 -0.16
N LEU A 8 -20.78 -3.12 0.89
CA LEU A 8 -21.24 -3.38 2.25
C LEU A 8 -22.34 -2.37 2.60
N GLN A 9 -23.40 -2.82 3.27
CA GLN A 9 -24.42 -1.96 3.87
C GLN A 9 -24.42 -2.23 5.37
N VAL A 10 -24.28 -1.17 6.17
CA VAL A 10 -24.25 -1.23 7.64
C VAL A 10 -25.21 -0.17 8.15
N LEU A 11 -26.03 -0.55 9.14
CA LEU A 11 -26.88 0.38 9.86
C LEU A 11 -26.10 0.99 11.02
N LEU A 12 -26.16 2.30 11.15
CA LEU A 12 -25.57 3.06 12.25
C LEU A 12 -26.69 3.75 13.01
N ASP A 13 -26.47 3.97 14.30
CA ASP A 13 -27.30 4.90 15.06
C ASP A 13 -27.05 6.36 14.60
N GLU A 14 -27.98 7.23 14.95
CA GLU A 14 -27.97 8.64 14.56
C GLU A 14 -26.71 9.36 15.06
N GLU A 15 -26.29 9.07 16.29
CA GLU A 15 -25.12 9.71 16.91
C GLU A 15 -23.83 9.40 16.15
N ARG A 16 -23.61 8.13 15.81
CA ARG A 16 -22.45 7.70 15.02
C ARG A 16 -22.49 8.25 13.61
N PHE A 17 -23.66 8.30 12.99
CA PHE A 17 -23.80 8.87 11.64
C PHE A 17 -23.49 10.37 11.64
N ALA A 18 -24.07 11.13 12.58
CA ALA A 18 -23.82 12.56 12.74
C ALA A 18 -22.33 12.85 13.00
N HIS A 19 -21.66 12.01 13.80
CA HIS A 19 -20.23 12.12 14.03
C HIS A 19 -19.40 11.92 12.74
N LEU A 20 -19.74 10.93 11.92
CA LEU A 20 -19.09 10.71 10.62
C LEU A 20 -19.31 11.89 9.66
N GLU A 21 -20.52 12.44 9.60
CA GLU A 21 -20.80 13.62 8.78
C GLU A 21 -19.98 14.83 9.23
N HIS A 22 -19.86 15.05 10.54
CA HIS A 22 -19.03 16.12 11.09
C HIS A 22 -17.56 15.99 10.66
N LEU A 23 -17.00 14.78 10.73
CA LEU A 23 -15.63 14.51 10.31
C LEU A 23 -15.41 14.74 8.81
N VAL A 24 -16.40 14.39 7.98
CA VAL A 24 -16.35 14.64 6.53
C VAL A 24 -16.41 16.13 6.23
N ARG A 25 -17.18 16.94 6.96
CA ARG A 25 -17.23 18.39 6.72
C ARG A 25 -15.90 19.10 6.98
N GLN A 26 -15.05 18.53 7.82
CA GLN A 26 -13.76 19.10 8.18
C GLN A 26 -12.62 18.70 7.23
N ARG A 27 -12.84 17.74 6.31
CA ARG A 27 -11.80 17.15 5.46
C ARG A 27 -12.32 16.91 4.04
N PRO A 28 -11.54 17.08 2.97
CA PRO A 28 -11.98 16.77 1.62
C PRO A 28 -12.06 15.23 1.39
N THR A 29 -13.03 14.57 2.02
CA THR A 29 -13.19 13.11 2.00
C THR A 29 -14.67 12.71 1.95
N THR A 30 -14.97 11.42 2.04
CA THR A 30 -16.34 10.87 2.09
C THR A 30 -16.49 9.92 3.26
N VAL A 31 -17.73 9.68 3.71
CA VAL A 31 -18.01 8.67 4.75
C VAL A 31 -17.43 7.31 4.35
N ALA A 32 -17.61 6.90 3.09
CA ALA A 32 -17.08 5.63 2.61
C ALA A 32 -15.54 5.57 2.63
N ALA A 33 -14.86 6.70 2.39
CA ALA A 33 -13.41 6.79 2.48
C ALA A 33 -12.94 6.72 3.94
N LEU A 34 -13.61 7.42 4.87
CA LEU A 34 -13.34 7.34 6.30
C LEU A 34 -13.51 5.92 6.85
N VAL A 35 -14.60 5.23 6.46
CA VAL A 35 -14.84 3.86 6.90
C VAL A 35 -13.76 2.91 6.38
N ARG A 36 -13.38 3.01 5.09
CA ARG A 36 -12.27 2.20 4.55
C ARG A 36 -10.97 2.45 5.29
N ASP A 37 -10.63 3.72 5.50
CA ASP A 37 -9.41 4.14 6.19
C ASP A 37 -9.39 3.68 7.66
N ALA A 38 -10.53 3.67 8.35
CA ALA A 38 -10.66 3.10 9.69
C ALA A 38 -10.51 1.57 9.69
N LEU A 39 -11.11 0.88 8.71
CA LEU A 39 -10.94 -0.57 8.55
C LEU A 39 -9.49 -0.93 8.24
N ASP A 40 -8.84 -0.15 7.39
CA ASP A 40 -7.45 -0.35 7.02
C ASP A 40 -6.54 -0.20 8.26
N ARG A 41 -6.72 0.84 9.08
CA ARG A 41 -5.95 0.98 10.32
C ARG A 41 -6.22 -0.10 11.37
N THR A 42 -7.47 -0.53 11.50
CA THR A 42 -7.91 -1.35 12.64
C THR A 42 -7.75 -2.84 12.37
N TYR A 43 -8.05 -3.27 11.16
CA TYR A 43 -8.16 -4.68 10.80
C TYR A 43 -7.22 -5.08 9.66
N TRP A 44 -6.76 -4.13 8.84
CA TRP A 44 -5.81 -4.44 7.78
C TRP A 44 -4.38 -4.44 8.32
N GLN A 45 -3.98 -5.62 8.79
CA GLN A 45 -2.57 -5.96 8.94
C GLN A 45 -2.01 -6.33 7.56
N GLY A 46 -1.91 -5.36 6.65
CA GLY A 46 -1.15 -5.55 5.41
C GLY A 46 0.22 -6.19 5.73
N PRO A 47 0.88 -6.88 4.78
CA PRO A 47 2.17 -7.50 5.07
C PRO A 47 3.07 -6.45 5.72
N ALA A 48 3.49 -6.71 6.97
CA ALA A 48 4.06 -5.69 7.84
C ALA A 48 5.17 -4.90 7.13
N SER A 49 4.89 -3.62 6.88
CA SER A 49 5.86 -2.65 6.35
C SER A 49 6.86 -2.21 7.42
N ASP A 50 6.55 -2.45 8.70
CA ASP A 50 7.43 -2.07 9.79
C ASP A 50 8.70 -2.95 9.75
N GLY A 51 9.84 -2.28 9.58
CA GLY A 51 11.16 -2.87 9.43
C GLY A 51 11.54 -3.27 8.01
N ALA A 52 10.67 -3.18 7.00
CA ALA A 52 11.09 -3.43 5.61
C ALA A 52 12.01 -2.32 5.10
N ALA A 53 11.65 -1.07 5.38
CA ALA A 53 12.50 0.09 5.13
C ALA A 53 13.80 0.02 5.94
N ASP A 54 13.72 -0.30 7.23
CA ASP A 54 14.92 -0.39 8.09
C ASP A 54 15.87 -1.51 7.65
N ARG A 55 15.33 -2.69 7.29
CA ARG A 55 16.14 -3.78 6.71
C ARG A 55 16.74 -3.42 5.36
N PHE A 56 16.04 -2.61 4.56
CA PHE A 56 16.57 -2.14 3.28
C PHE A 56 17.69 -1.11 3.49
N LEU A 57 17.53 -0.18 4.43
CA LEU A 57 18.52 0.84 4.76
C LEU A 57 19.73 0.28 5.54
N ALA A 58 19.56 -0.81 6.28
CA ALA A 58 20.64 -1.50 7.00
C ALA A 58 21.52 -2.39 6.10
N ARG A 59 21.20 -2.52 4.80
CA ARG A 59 22.04 -3.25 3.85
C ARG A 59 23.27 -2.44 3.48
N GLU A 60 24.32 -3.16 3.11
CA GLU A 60 25.49 -2.56 2.50
C GLU A 60 25.07 -1.77 1.24
N PRO A 61 25.59 -0.55 1.04
CA PRO A 61 25.32 0.24 -0.16
C PRO A 61 25.60 -0.56 -1.43
N LEU A 62 24.69 -0.50 -2.38
CA LEU A 62 24.86 -1.12 -3.69
C LEU A 62 25.77 -0.23 -4.55
N GLU A 63 26.96 -0.73 -4.85
CA GLU A 63 27.84 -0.16 -5.88
C GLU A 63 27.31 -0.56 -7.25
N LEU A 64 26.50 0.31 -7.86
CA LEU A 64 25.82 0.04 -9.13
C LEU A 64 26.68 0.34 -10.37
N GLY A 65 27.87 0.91 -10.20
CA GLY A 65 28.72 1.34 -11.32
C GLY A 65 28.03 2.37 -12.22
N SER A 66 28.36 2.38 -13.51
CA SER A 66 27.67 3.21 -14.49
C SER A 66 26.27 2.66 -14.83
N TRP A 67 25.40 3.52 -15.34
CA TRP A 67 24.06 3.13 -15.81
C TRP A 67 24.13 2.03 -16.87
N GLU A 68 25.06 2.14 -17.81
CA GLU A 68 25.28 1.19 -18.89
C GLU A 68 25.69 -0.20 -18.38
N GLU A 69 26.52 -0.25 -17.32
CA GLU A 69 26.92 -1.49 -16.67
C GLU A 69 25.76 -2.13 -15.90
N ALA A 70 25.05 -1.35 -15.08
CA ALA A 70 23.89 -1.83 -14.33
C ALA A 70 22.80 -2.38 -15.26
N LYS A 71 22.49 -1.66 -16.34
CA LYS A 71 21.49 -2.08 -17.33
C LYS A 71 21.87 -3.40 -18.00
N ARG A 72 23.12 -3.54 -18.43
CA ARG A 72 23.63 -4.76 -19.05
C ARG A 72 23.56 -5.96 -18.10
N GLN A 73 23.96 -5.80 -16.83
CA GLN A 73 23.85 -6.87 -15.83
C GLN A 73 22.41 -7.33 -15.60
N ILE A 74 21.45 -6.39 -15.60
CA ILE A 74 20.03 -6.71 -15.48
C ILE A 74 19.53 -7.47 -16.71
N GLU A 75 19.88 -7.00 -17.91
CA GLU A 75 19.51 -7.65 -19.19
C GLU A 75 20.09 -9.07 -19.28
N ASP A 76 21.35 -9.26 -18.91
CA ASP A 76 22.02 -10.57 -18.87
C ASP A 76 21.34 -11.53 -17.87
N SER A 77 20.97 -11.03 -16.70
CA SER A 77 20.27 -11.81 -15.66
C SER A 77 18.87 -12.23 -16.08
N LEU A 78 18.16 -11.37 -16.83
CA LEU A 78 16.84 -11.67 -17.38
C LEU A 78 16.92 -12.66 -18.55
N ALA A 79 17.95 -12.55 -19.39
CA ALA A 79 18.22 -13.50 -20.47
C ALA A 79 18.60 -14.89 -19.93
N GLY A 80 19.40 -14.97 -18.86
CA GLY A 80 19.80 -16.24 -18.23
C GLY A 80 18.66 -17.00 -17.55
N ARG A 81 17.59 -16.31 -17.09
CA ARG A 81 16.38 -16.94 -16.54
C ARG A 81 15.43 -17.49 -17.60
N ALA A 82 15.68 -17.22 -18.88
CA ALA A 82 14.89 -17.71 -20.01
C ALA A 82 15.39 -19.04 -20.58
N GLN A 83 16.45 -19.64 -20.02
CA GLN A 83 16.86 -21.01 -20.34
C GLN A 83 16.29 -22.00 -19.31
N PRO A 84 15.65 -23.10 -19.79
CA PRO A 84 14.88 -24.03 -18.97
C PRO A 84 15.73 -24.87 -18.01
#